data_AF-A0A2W7TWP7-F1
#
_entry.id   AF-A0A2W7TWP7-F1
#
_cell.length_a   1.000
_cell.length_b   1.000
_cell.length_c   1.000
_cell.angle_alpha   90.00
_cell.angle_beta   90.00
_cell.angle_gamma   90.00
#
_symmetry.space_group_name_H-M   'P 1'
#
loop_
_entity.id
_entity.type
_entity.pdbx_description
1 polymer ?
#
loop_
_entity_poly.entity_id
_entity_poly.type
_entity_poly.pdbx_seq_one_letter_code
_entity_poly.pdbx_strand_id
1 'polypeptide(L)'
;MRKIFFLSFISIIALSSVNAQSVGITKSLISSSAALKKYHQKNELEEMKKGELVDLYIERINVIINKVPFIALTTKRGVSINDLGIPSSSNNIKVVENQQENIKTFLEGTEKFERTLAPFADTPDLIDAIIYLESMLKELKMIKE
;
A
#
# COMPACT_ATOMS: atom_id res chain seq x y z
N MET A 1 -59.70 18.75 32.66
CA MET A 1 -58.58 17.92 33.19
C MET A 1 -58.68 16.52 32.63
N ARG A 2 -57.53 15.90 32.32
CA ARG A 2 -57.32 14.49 31.89
C ARG A 2 -57.76 14.19 30.45
N LYS A 3 -56.96 13.62 29.54
CA LYS A 3 -55.62 13.01 29.60
C LYS A 3 -54.94 13.24 28.23
N ILE A 4 -53.75 13.83 28.23
CA ILE A 4 -52.73 13.58 27.20
C ILE A 4 -52.43 12.08 27.26
N PHE A 5 -52.37 11.42 26.11
CA PHE A 5 -51.66 10.17 25.80
C PHE A 5 -52.42 9.44 24.69
N PHE A 6 -52.23 9.87 23.44
CA PHE A 6 -52.36 8.96 22.31
C PHE A 6 -51.24 9.23 21.31
N LEU A 7 -50.25 8.34 21.39
CA LEU A 7 -49.55 7.77 20.24
C LEU A 7 -48.63 8.69 19.44
N SER A 8 -47.67 9.30 20.13
CA SER A 8 -46.30 9.38 19.62
C SER A 8 -45.76 7.95 19.48
N PHE A 9 -46.01 7.29 18.33
CA PHE A 9 -45.46 5.96 18.05
C PHE A 9 -45.18 5.70 16.56
N ILE A 10 -44.88 6.72 15.77
CA ILE A 10 -44.44 6.52 14.38
C ILE A 10 -43.29 7.49 14.08
N SER A 11 -42.06 7.14 14.50
CA SER A 11 -40.82 7.72 13.94
C SER A 11 -39.54 6.97 14.35
N ILE A 12 -39.58 5.67 14.68
CA ILE A 12 -38.34 4.92 15.03
C ILE A 12 -38.30 3.55 14.33
N ILE A 13 -38.40 3.51 13.01
CA ILE A 13 -37.99 2.38 12.14
C ILE A 13 -37.80 3.03 10.75
N ALA A 14 -36.67 3.07 10.05
CA ALA A 14 -35.41 2.36 10.15
C ALA A 14 -34.27 3.31 9.73
N LEU A 15 -33.38 3.65 10.65
CA LEU A 15 -31.96 3.75 10.30
C LEU A 15 -31.48 2.31 10.15
N SER A 16 -31.90 1.63 9.07
CA SER A 16 -31.19 0.45 8.64
C SER A 16 -29.81 0.95 8.26
N SER A 17 -28.85 0.69 9.13
CA SER A 17 -27.44 0.75 8.82
C SER A 17 -27.26 0.14 7.44
N VAL A 18 -27.00 0.99 6.45
CA VAL A 18 -26.44 0.56 5.18
C VAL A 18 -25.05 0.04 5.54
N ASN A 19 -25.00 -1.24 5.95
CA ASN A 19 -23.78 -2.00 5.85
C ASN A 19 -23.51 -2.04 4.35
N ALA A 20 -22.67 -1.11 3.88
CA ALA A 20 -21.96 -1.25 2.64
C ALA A 20 -21.04 -2.46 2.80
N GLN A 21 -21.62 -3.67 2.76
CA GLN A 21 -20.85 -4.87 2.58
C GLN A 21 -20.32 -4.76 1.15
N SER A 22 -19.07 -4.36 1.01
CA SER A 22 -18.31 -4.42 -0.24
C SER A 22 -18.05 -5.89 -0.58
N VAL A 23 -19.12 -6.68 -0.75
CA VAL A 23 -19.06 -7.98 -1.40
C VAL A 23 -18.88 -7.68 -2.88
N GLY A 24 -17.65 -7.82 -3.39
CA GLY A 24 -17.44 -8.01 -4.83
C GLY A 24 -16.41 -7.13 -5.52
N ILE A 25 -15.69 -6.23 -4.85
CA ILE A 25 -14.46 -5.72 -5.45
C ILE A 25 -13.35 -6.65 -4.99
N THR A 26 -12.93 -7.57 -5.86
CA THR A 26 -11.79 -8.44 -5.60
C THR A 26 -10.57 -7.54 -5.47
N LYS A 27 -10.26 -7.16 -4.23
CA LYS A 27 -9.25 -6.16 -3.92
C LYS A 27 -7.90 -6.78 -4.27
N SER A 28 -7.16 -6.12 -5.16
CA SER A 28 -5.80 -6.54 -5.53
C SER A 28 -4.93 -6.63 -4.28
N LEU A 29 -4.11 -7.67 -4.17
CA LEU A 29 -3.19 -7.87 -3.05
C LEU A 29 -2.15 -6.74 -2.99
N ILE A 30 -1.55 -6.45 -4.15
CA ILE A 30 -0.57 -5.37 -4.33
C ILE A 30 -1.30 -4.13 -4.85
N SER A 31 -1.09 -2.98 -4.21
CA SER A 31 -1.67 -1.71 -4.64
C SER A 31 -1.25 -1.34 -6.07
N SER A 32 -2.15 -0.72 -6.83
CA SER A 32 -1.84 -0.16 -8.15
C SER A 32 -0.82 0.98 -8.09
N SER A 33 -0.77 1.70 -6.96
CA SER A 33 0.19 2.77 -6.67
C SER A 33 1.64 2.30 -6.50
N ALA A 34 1.87 0.99 -6.36
CA ALA A 34 3.21 0.39 -6.28
C ALA A 34 3.90 0.26 -7.66
N ALA A 35 3.64 1.21 -8.56
CA ALA A 35 4.21 1.22 -9.90
C ALA A 35 5.57 1.91 -9.88
N LEU A 36 6.61 1.19 -10.30
CA LEU A 36 7.90 1.80 -10.57
C LEU A 36 7.80 2.62 -11.88
N LYS A 37 8.20 3.89 -11.85
CA LYS A 37 8.17 4.76 -13.05
C LYS A 37 9.27 4.39 -14.04
N LYS A 38 10.52 4.32 -13.57
CA LYS A 38 11.74 4.08 -14.35
C LYS A 38 12.87 3.59 -13.44
N TYR A 39 13.78 2.77 -13.96
CA TYR A 39 15.07 2.48 -13.33
C TYR A 39 16.12 3.50 -13.78
N HIS A 40 16.99 3.93 -12.87
CA HIS A 40 18.02 4.93 -13.15
C HIS A 40 19.39 4.28 -13.31
N GLN A 41 20.22 4.89 -14.17
CA GLN A 41 21.64 4.57 -14.22
C GLN A 41 22.41 5.43 -13.23
N LYS A 42 23.61 4.98 -12.81
CA LYS A 42 24.41 5.69 -11.81
C LYS A 42 24.73 7.13 -12.23
N ASN A 43 25.10 7.35 -13.49
CA ASN A 43 25.36 8.69 -14.04
C ASN A 43 24.11 9.59 -14.00
N GLU A 44 22.91 9.04 -14.24
CA GLU A 44 21.66 9.81 -14.12
C GLU A 44 21.42 10.25 -12.67
N LEU A 45 21.74 9.39 -11.70
CA LEU A 45 21.60 9.71 -10.27
C LEU A 45 22.63 10.74 -9.78
N GLU A 46 23.86 10.69 -10.32
CA GLU A 46 24.92 11.65 -10.00
C GLU A 46 24.59 13.08 -10.46
N GLU A 47 23.72 13.23 -11.46
CA GLU A 47 23.23 14.53 -11.95
C GLU A 47 22.03 15.08 -11.16
N MET A 48 21.40 14.26 -10.30
CA MET A 48 20.22 14.66 -9.54
C MET A 48 20.57 15.49 -8.29
N LYS A 49 19.68 16.42 -7.93
CA LYS A 49 19.80 17.14 -6.66
C LYS A 49 19.49 16.21 -5.48
N LYS A 50 20.10 16.49 -4.33
CA LYS A 50 19.89 15.71 -3.08
C LYS A 50 18.41 15.47 -2.75
N GLY A 51 17.56 16.49 -2.91
CA GLY A 51 16.11 16.36 -2.65
C GLY A 51 15.43 15.36 -3.59
N GLU A 52 15.80 15.36 -4.87
CA GLU A 52 15.26 14.42 -5.87
C GLU A 52 15.72 12.98 -5.58
N LEU A 53 16.96 12.81 -5.11
CA LEU A 53 17.46 11.52 -4.65
C LEU A 53 16.70 11.01 -3.42
N VAL A 54 16.38 11.88 -2.45
CA VAL A 54 15.59 11.51 -1.27
C VAL A 54 14.19 11.06 -1.68
N ASP A 55 13.52 11.81 -2.58
CA ASP A 55 12.21 11.42 -3.10
C ASP A 55 12.27 10.07 -3.83
N LEU A 56 13.32 9.85 -4.62
CA LEU A 56 13.51 8.60 -5.33
C LEU A 56 13.75 7.43 -4.37
N TYR A 57 14.60 7.61 -3.36
CA TYR A 57 14.87 6.62 -2.32
C TYR A 57 13.58 6.21 -1.58
N ILE A 58 12.75 7.17 -1.20
CA ILE A 58 11.43 6.93 -0.58
C ILE A 58 10.51 6.18 -1.54
N GLU A 59 10.47 6.56 -2.83
CA GLU A 59 9.68 5.86 -3.85
C GLU A 59 10.10 4.39 -3.95
N ARG A 60 11.41 4.08 -3.91
CA ARG A 60 11.91 2.71 -3.98
C ARG A 60 11.50 1.87 -2.77
N ILE A 61 11.63 2.41 -1.54
CA ILE A 61 11.15 1.75 -0.32
C ILE A 61 9.66 1.45 -0.45
N ASN A 62 8.87 2.44 -0.90
CA ASN A 62 7.42 2.29 -1.05
C ASN A 62 7.05 1.12 -1.99
N VAL A 63 7.69 1.05 -3.17
CA VAL A 63 7.44 -0.05 -4.12
C VAL A 63 7.83 -1.41 -3.53
N ILE A 64 8.97 -1.50 -2.83
CA ILE A 64 9.45 -2.74 -2.21
C ILE A 64 8.48 -3.23 -1.14
N ILE A 65 8.08 -2.37 -0.20
CA ILE A 65 7.20 -2.74 0.93
C ILE A 65 5.80 -3.14 0.45
N ASN A 66 5.31 -2.58 -0.67
CA ASN A 66 4.07 -3.04 -1.29
C ASN A 66 4.18 -4.41 -1.98
N LYS A 67 5.38 -4.92 -2.21
CA LYS A 67 5.63 -6.19 -2.92
C LYS A 67 6.09 -7.31 -2.00
N VAL A 68 7.08 -7.04 -1.15
CA VAL A 68 7.78 -8.05 -0.31
C VAL A 68 6.82 -8.95 0.47
N PRO A 69 5.77 -8.44 1.15
CA PRO A 69 4.85 -9.30 1.90
C PRO A 69 4.09 -10.32 1.04
N PHE A 70 4.00 -10.09 -0.27
CA PHE A 70 3.20 -10.90 -1.19
C PHE A 70 4.04 -11.76 -2.14
N ILE A 71 5.38 -11.73 -2.09
CA ILE A 71 6.25 -12.39 -3.09
C ILE A 71 5.98 -13.90 -3.25
N ALA A 72 5.68 -14.58 -2.14
CA ALA A 72 5.32 -16.00 -2.15
C ALA A 72 3.95 -16.27 -2.78
N LEU A 73 3.09 -15.26 -2.91
CA LEU A 73 1.77 -15.31 -3.53
C LEU A 73 1.80 -14.79 -4.98
N THR A 74 2.19 -13.53 -5.18
CA THR A 74 2.28 -12.88 -6.49
C THR A 74 3.24 -11.69 -6.44
N THR A 75 3.88 -11.39 -7.58
CA THR A 75 4.66 -10.17 -7.80
C THR A 75 3.94 -9.20 -8.76
N LYS A 76 2.84 -9.67 -9.37
CA LYS A 76 2.01 -8.94 -10.34
C LYS A 76 0.98 -8.07 -9.63
N ARG A 77 0.84 -6.83 -10.10
CA ARG A 77 -0.22 -5.91 -9.65
C ARG A 77 -1.57 -6.36 -10.20
N GLY A 78 -2.65 -6.00 -9.51
CA GLY A 78 -4.02 -6.31 -9.94
C GLY A 78 -4.47 -7.75 -9.63
N VAL A 79 -3.58 -8.61 -9.14
CA VAL A 79 -3.89 -9.98 -8.76
C VAL A 79 -4.60 -10.00 -7.42
N SER A 80 -5.75 -10.65 -7.40
CA SER A 80 -6.62 -10.79 -6.24
C SER A 80 -6.47 -12.16 -5.57
N ILE A 81 -7.09 -12.34 -4.40
CA ILE A 81 -7.12 -13.64 -3.70
C ILE A 81 -7.76 -14.76 -4.55
N ASN A 82 -8.77 -14.43 -5.36
CA ASN A 82 -9.46 -15.41 -6.20
C ASN A 82 -8.59 -15.89 -7.35
N ASP A 83 -7.79 -15.00 -7.93
CA ASP A 83 -6.85 -15.34 -9.01
C ASP A 83 -5.77 -16.32 -8.54
N LEU A 84 -5.52 -16.39 -7.23
CA LEU A 84 -4.59 -17.31 -6.59
C LEU A 84 -5.26 -18.59 -6.06
N GLY A 85 -6.57 -18.78 -6.32
CA GLY A 85 -7.33 -19.91 -5.78
C GLY A 85 -7.52 -19.87 -4.26
N ILE A 86 -7.26 -18.73 -3.61
CA ILE A 86 -7.49 -18.56 -2.18
C ILE A 86 -9.00 -18.36 -1.96
N PRO A 87 -9.64 -19.14 -1.06
CA PRO A 87 -11.06 -18.99 -0.80
C PRO A 87 -11.42 -17.58 -0.34
N SER A 88 -12.43 -16.96 -0.96
CA SER A 88 -13.00 -15.67 -0.56
C SER A 88 -13.87 -15.77 0.71
N SER A 89 -13.30 -16.33 1.78
CA SER A 89 -13.92 -16.28 3.10
C SER A 89 -13.77 -14.89 3.71
N SER A 90 -14.71 -14.47 4.56
CA SER A 90 -14.63 -13.21 5.30
C SER A 90 -13.34 -13.08 6.10
N ASN A 91 -12.83 -14.19 6.65
CA ASN A 91 -11.57 -14.24 7.35
C ASN A 91 -10.37 -13.91 6.44
N ASN A 92 -10.27 -14.55 5.27
CA ASN A 92 -9.16 -14.32 4.33
C ASN A 92 -9.18 -12.90 3.77
N ILE A 93 -10.36 -12.38 3.44
CA ILE A 93 -10.53 -10.99 2.98
C ILE A 93 -10.03 -10.03 4.07
N LYS A 94 -10.45 -10.23 5.32
CA LYS A 94 -10.03 -9.38 6.44
C LYS A 94 -8.53 -9.41 6.69
N VAL A 95 -7.87 -10.58 6.53
CA VAL A 95 -6.42 -10.69 6.65
C VAL A 95 -5.70 -9.83 5.60
N VAL A 96 -6.18 -9.84 4.35
CA VAL A 96 -5.62 -9.01 3.27
C VAL A 96 -5.85 -7.52 3.55
N GLU A 97 -7.06 -7.15 3.97
CA GLU A 97 -7.39 -5.76 4.29
C GLU A 97 -6.53 -5.21 5.43
N ASN A 98 -6.40 -5.98 6.51
CA ASN A 98 -5.54 -5.62 7.64
C ASN A 98 -4.08 -5.46 7.19
N GLN A 99 -3.58 -6.35 6.32
CA GLN A 99 -2.21 -6.24 5.81
C GLN A 99 -2.01 -4.97 4.97
N GLN A 100 -3.00 -4.58 4.17
CA GLN A 100 -2.94 -3.33 3.40
C GLN A 100 -2.96 -2.10 4.29
N GLU A 101 -3.75 -2.12 5.36
CA GLU A 101 -3.75 -1.05 6.37
C GLU A 101 -2.39 -0.96 7.09
N ASN A 102 -1.84 -2.10 7.51
CA ASN A 102 -0.52 -2.17 8.15
C ASN A 102 0.58 -1.61 7.23
N ILE A 103 0.57 -1.96 5.95
CA ILE A 103 1.51 -1.43 4.95
C ILE A 103 1.35 0.09 4.84
N LYS A 104 0.13 0.60 4.77
CA LYS A 104 -0.13 2.05 4.69
C LYS A 104 0.46 2.78 5.91
N THR A 105 0.15 2.32 7.12
CA THR A 105 0.66 2.93 8.35
C THR A 105 2.19 2.85 8.43
N PHE A 106 2.78 1.72 8.06
CA PHE A 106 4.24 1.57 8.01
C PHE A 106 4.88 2.56 7.04
N LEU A 107 4.30 2.71 5.84
CA LEU A 107 4.82 3.61 4.81
C LEU A 107 4.71 5.08 5.22
N GLU A 108 3.59 5.50 5.81
CA GLU A 108 3.42 6.87 6.31
C GLU A 108 4.47 7.21 7.39
N GLY A 109 4.71 6.29 8.32
CA GLY A 109 5.74 6.46 9.36
C GLY A 109 7.16 6.47 8.78
N THR A 110 7.44 5.57 7.85
CA THR A 110 8.75 5.47 7.20
C THR A 110 9.03 6.68 6.33
N GLU A 111 8.08 7.13 5.52
CA GLU A 111 8.23 8.33 4.70
C GLU A 111 8.54 9.56 5.57
N LYS A 112 7.83 9.73 6.69
CA LYS A 112 8.12 10.83 7.63
C LYS A 112 9.55 10.75 8.19
N PHE A 113 9.97 9.56 8.59
CA PHE A 113 11.34 9.32 9.07
C PHE A 113 12.38 9.66 7.99
N GLU A 114 12.22 9.13 6.79
CA GLU A 114 13.18 9.30 5.70
C GLU A 114 13.23 10.75 5.21
N ARG A 115 12.08 11.44 5.09
CA ARG A 115 12.06 12.88 4.75
C ARG A 115 12.79 13.74 5.80
N THR A 116 12.83 13.27 7.04
CA THR A 116 13.51 13.98 8.13
C THR A 116 15.00 13.68 8.14
N LEU A 117 15.41 12.42 7.97
CA LEU A 117 16.81 12.00 8.19
C LEU A 117 17.62 11.75 6.92
N ALA A 118 17.02 11.27 5.83
CA ALA A 118 17.75 10.99 4.59
C ALA A 118 18.45 12.22 3.97
N PRO A 119 17.95 13.48 4.12
CA PRO A 119 18.69 14.65 3.67
C PRO A 119 20.07 14.82 4.31
N PHE A 120 20.30 14.25 5.51
CA PHE A 120 21.57 14.32 6.23
C PHE A 120 22.58 13.23 5.83
N ALA A 121 22.17 12.22 5.05
CA ALA A 121 23.10 11.23 4.51
C ALA A 121 24.08 11.90 3.53
N ASP A 122 25.22 11.27 3.26
CA ASP A 122 26.08 11.69 2.16
C ASP A 122 25.41 11.38 0.82
N THR A 123 25.65 12.23 -0.19
CA THR A 123 25.03 12.05 -1.53
C THR A 123 25.44 10.72 -2.18
N PRO A 124 26.72 10.31 -2.18
CA PRO A 124 27.13 9.02 -2.74
C PRO A 124 26.42 7.83 -2.08
N ASP A 125 26.29 7.82 -0.75
CA ASP A 125 25.63 6.75 -0.02
C ASP A 125 24.14 6.64 -0.39
N LEU A 126 23.47 7.78 -0.59
CA LEU A 126 22.08 7.80 -1.03
C LEU A 126 21.91 7.25 -2.46
N ILE A 127 22.86 7.55 -3.35
CA ILE A 127 22.89 7.00 -4.71
C ILE A 127 23.08 5.49 -4.66
N ASP A 128 24.05 5.00 -3.89
CA ASP A 128 24.31 3.57 -3.76
C ASP A 128 23.13 2.82 -3.12
N ALA A 129 22.45 3.43 -2.14
CA ALA A 129 21.21 2.89 -1.58
C ALA A 129 20.09 2.78 -2.63
N ILE A 130 19.89 3.81 -3.46
CA ILE A 130 18.90 3.77 -4.57
C ILE A 130 19.24 2.64 -5.55
N ILE A 131 20.52 2.52 -5.95
CA ILE A 131 20.97 1.46 -6.87
C ILE A 131 20.70 0.08 -6.29
N TYR A 132 21.00 -0.12 -5.00
CA TYR A 132 20.73 -1.37 -4.30
C TYR A 132 19.23 -1.71 -4.31
N LEU A 133 18.37 -0.78 -3.93
CA LEU A 133 16.92 -0.98 -3.94
C LEU A 133 16.39 -1.24 -5.35
N GLU A 134 16.94 -0.59 -6.38
CA GLU A 134 16.61 -0.88 -7.77
C GLU A 134 17.06 -2.26 -8.22
N SER A 135 18.20 -2.76 -7.74
CA SER A 135 18.63 -4.16 -7.96
C SER A 135 17.64 -5.14 -7.34
N MET A 136 17.26 -4.92 -6.08
CA MET A 136 16.25 -5.73 -5.42
C MET A 136 14.92 -5.76 -6.21
N LEU A 137 14.48 -4.60 -6.72
CA LEU A 137 13.25 -4.53 -7.53
C LEU A 137 13.34 -5.31 -8.84
N LYS A 138 14.52 -5.35 -9.47
CA LYS A 138 14.77 -6.18 -10.65
C LYS A 138 14.68 -7.66 -10.29
N GLU A 139 15.32 -8.09 -9.21
CA GLU A 139 15.24 -9.48 -8.73
C GLU A 139 13.79 -9.88 -8.39
N LEU A 140 13.06 -9.02 -7.69
CA LEU A 140 11.64 -9.23 -7.37
C LEU A 140 10.78 -9.39 -8.62
N LYS A 141 11.10 -8.70 -9.71
CA LYS A 141 10.38 -8.84 -10.98
C LYS A 141 10.60 -10.22 -11.60
N MET A 142 11.80 -10.78 -11.48
CA MET A 142 12.13 -12.11 -12.02
C MET A 142 11.45 -13.25 -11.24
N ILE A 143 11.05 -13.01 -9.99
CA ILE A 143 10.31 -13.99 -9.20
C ILE A 143 8.89 -14.09 -9.78
N LYS A 144 8.63 -15.16 -10.54
CA LYS A 144 7.34 -15.53 -11.17
C LYS A 144 6.98 -14.82 -12.48
N GLU A 145 7.97 -14.29 -13.20
CA GLU A 145 7.92 -14.26 -14.67
C GLU A 145 8.17 -15.68 -15.22
#